data_AF-A0A5C5U9T9-F1
#
_entry.id   AF-A0A5C5U9T9-F1
#
_cell.length_a   1.000
_cell.length_b   1.000
_cell.length_c   1.000
_cell.angle_alpha   90.00
_cell.angle_beta   90.00
_cell.angle_gamma   90.00
#
_symmetry.space_group_name_H-M   'P 1'
#
loop_
_entity.id
_entity.type
_entity.pdbx_description
1 polymer ?
#
loop_
_entity_poly.entity_id
_entity_poly.type
_entity_poly.pdbx_seq_one_letter_code
_entity_poly.pdbx_strand_id
1 'polypeptide(L)'
;MVLYEVTVQVDRDIAADYRAWLEAHVGAMLALPGFTAAEVFEVVETPPDAGRLSLCVHYRLRDQAALDDYLREHATRLRADGVARFGDRFRASRRVLRSAGV
;
A
#
# COMPACT_ATOMS: atom_id res chain seq x y z
N MET A 1 -12.48 13.61 -2.13
CA MET A 1 -11.96 12.31 -1.67
C MET A 1 -11.20 11.64 -2.80
N VAL A 2 -10.04 11.08 -2.49
CA VAL A 2 -9.20 10.30 -3.41
C VAL A 2 -8.90 8.96 -2.74
N LEU A 3 -8.85 7.88 -3.52
CA LEU A 3 -8.41 6.58 -3.05
C LEU A 3 -7.05 6.27 -3.68
N TYR A 4 -6.03 6.16 -2.85
CA TYR A 4 -4.70 5.74 -3.27
C TYR A 4 -4.54 4.25 -3.00
N GLU A 5 -4.48 3.48 -4.08
CA GLU A 5 -4.39 2.03 -4.02
C GLU A 5 -2.94 1.57 -4.24
N VAL A 6 -2.51 0.61 -3.43
CA VAL A 6 -1.23 -0.07 -3.57
C VAL A 6 -1.48 -1.57 -3.64
N THR A 7 -1.19 -2.17 -4.79
CA THR A 7 -1.15 -3.63 -4.92
C THR A 7 0.28 -4.09 -4.70
N VAL A 8 0.46 -5.10 -3.85
CA VAL A 8 1.76 -5.66 -3.51
C VAL A 8 1.75 -7.16 -3.76
N GLN A 9 2.75 -7.65 -4.47
CA GLN A 9 3.07 -9.08 -4.54
C GLN A 9 4.29 -9.35 -3.68
N VAL A 10 4.20 -10.35 -2.82
CA VAL A 10 5.21 -10.69 -1.81
C VAL A 10 5.54 -12.16 -1.90
N ASP A 11 6.82 -12.54 -1.88
CA ASP A 11 7.22 -13.94 -1.81
C ASP A 11 6.68 -14.58 -0.51
N ARG A 12 6.10 -15.79 -0.58
CA ARG A 12 5.40 -16.38 0.57
C ARG A 12 6.29 -16.61 1.79
N ASP A 13 7.58 -16.89 1.59
CA ASP A 13 8.55 -17.11 2.67
C ASP A 13 8.69 -15.91 3.62
N ILE A 14 8.29 -14.71 3.18
CA ILE A 14 8.39 -13.47 3.96
C ILE A 14 7.04 -12.84 4.26
N ALA A 15 5.94 -13.52 3.91
CA ALA A 15 4.60 -12.95 4.00
C ALA A 15 4.24 -12.51 5.43
N ALA A 16 4.65 -13.27 6.44
CA ALA A 16 4.40 -12.94 7.84
C ALA A 16 5.13 -11.65 8.26
N ASP A 17 6.43 -11.57 7.99
CA ASP A 17 7.26 -10.40 8.31
C ASP A 17 6.79 -9.16 7.54
N TYR A 18 6.43 -9.33 6.27
CA TYR A 18 5.91 -8.25 5.44
C TYR A 18 4.58 -7.71 5.99
N ARG A 19 3.67 -8.59 6.46
CA ARG A 19 2.39 -8.17 7.05
C ARG A 19 2.59 -7.39 8.36
N ALA A 20 3.48 -7.87 9.24
CA ALA A 20 3.80 -7.16 10.47
C ALA A 20 4.39 -5.76 10.20
N TRP A 21 5.28 -5.67 9.20
CA TRP A 21 5.80 -4.37 8.75
C TRP A 21 4.70 -3.50 8.12
N LEU A 22 3.84 -4.10 7.29
CA LEU A 22 2.76 -3.38 6.60
C LEU A 22 1.79 -2.74 7.59
N GLU A 23 1.49 -3.41 8.71
CA GLU A 23 0.66 -2.85 9.78
C GLU A 23 1.25 -1.55 10.34
N ALA A 24 2.54 -1.56 10.70
CA ALA A 24 3.24 -0.36 11.16
C ALA A 24 3.33 0.72 10.06
N HIS A 25 3.56 0.31 8.81
CA HIS A 25 3.60 1.22 7.67
C HIS A 25 2.25 1.91 7.42
N VAL A 26 1.14 1.16 7.49
CA VAL A 26 -0.22 1.71 7.40
C VAL A 26 -0.47 2.72 8.52
N GLY A 27 -0.06 2.42 9.76
CA GLY A 27 -0.13 3.36 10.87
C GLY A 27 0.63 4.66 10.61
N ALA A 28 1.85 4.58 10.08
CA ALA A 28 2.64 5.75 9.71
C ALA A 28 2.00 6.57 8.58
N MET A 29 1.37 5.91 7.60
CA MET A 29 0.62 6.57 6.52
C MET A 29 -0.62 7.30 7.05
N LEU A 30 -1.37 6.68 7.96
CA LEU A 30 -2.55 7.29 8.58
C LEU A 30 -2.24 8.47 9.50
N ALA A 31 -1.01 8.55 10.01
CA ALA A 31 -0.55 9.71 10.78
C ALA A 31 -0.24 10.94 9.91
N LEU A 32 -0.18 10.80 8.57
CA LEU A 32 0.09 11.92 7.68
C LEU A 32 -1.15 12.80 7.47
N PRO A 33 -0.98 14.13 7.32
CA PRO A 33 -2.09 15.03 7.04
C PRO A 33 -2.91 14.59 5.81
N GLY A 34 -4.23 14.50 6.00
CA GLY A 34 -5.17 14.24 4.91
C GLY A 34 -5.43 12.76 4.59
N PHE A 35 -4.68 11.81 5.16
CA PHE A 35 -5.07 10.40 5.20
C PHE A 35 -6.15 10.20 6.25
N THR A 36 -7.24 9.51 5.89
CA THR A 36 -8.44 9.41 6.75
C THR A 36 -8.82 7.98 7.10
N ALA A 37 -8.47 7.00 6.27
CA ALA A 37 -8.70 5.59 6.54
C ALA A 37 -7.78 4.73 5.68
N ALA A 38 -7.57 3.48 6.12
CA ALA A 38 -6.88 2.47 5.33
C ALA A 38 -7.57 1.12 5.49
N GLU A 39 -7.62 0.35 4.42
CA GLU A 39 -8.07 -1.05 4.43
C GLU A 39 -7.04 -1.91 3.70
N VAL A 40 -6.74 -3.07 4.26
CA VAL A 40 -5.80 -4.04 3.70
C VAL A 40 -6.58 -5.30 3.35
N PHE A 41 -6.46 -5.73 2.10
CA PHE A 41 -7.12 -6.90 1.55
C PHE A 41 -6.06 -7.91 1.09
N GLU A 42 -6.36 -9.19 1.26
CA GLU A 42 -5.70 -10.23 0.49
C GLU A 42 -6.40 -10.36 -0.87
N VAL A 43 -5.61 -10.38 -1.93
CA VAL A 43 -6.13 -10.60 -3.29
C VAL A 43 -6.17 -12.11 -3.52
N VAL A 44 -7.39 -12.63 -3.65
CA VAL A 44 -7.62 -14.04 -3.96
C VAL A 44 -7.52 -14.23 -5.48
N GLU A 45 -6.44 -14.84 -5.93
CA GLU A 45 -6.21 -15.13 -7.36
C GLU A 45 -6.84 -16.47 -7.78
N THR A 46 -7.26 -16.57 -9.04
CA THR A 46 -7.79 -17.80 -9.64
C THR A 46 -7.10 -18.07 -10.98
N PRO A 47 -6.21 -19.10 -11.07
CA PRO A 47 -5.80 -20.01 -10.00
C PRO A 47 -4.92 -19.30 -8.95
N PRO A 48 -4.80 -19.85 -7.71
CA PRO A 48 -3.92 -19.27 -6.70
C PRO A 48 -2.44 -19.32 -7.10
N ASP A 49 -1.69 -18.26 -6.81
CA ASP A 49 -0.23 -18.26 -6.90
C ASP A 49 0.37 -18.96 -5.67
N ALA A 50 1.01 -20.11 -5.89
CA ALA A 50 1.64 -20.90 -4.82
C ALA A 50 2.96 -20.30 -4.32
N GLY A 51 3.61 -19.41 -5.06
CA GLY A 51 4.88 -18.76 -4.70
C GLY A 51 4.70 -17.37 -4.09
N ARG A 52 3.58 -16.69 -4.38
CA ARG A 52 3.35 -15.31 -3.94
C ARG A 52 2.03 -15.08 -3.23
N LEU A 53 2.07 -14.14 -2.30
CA LEU A 53 0.92 -13.52 -1.68
C LEU A 53 0.68 -12.17 -2.35
N SER A 54 -0.55 -11.94 -2.82
CA SER A 54 -0.98 -10.64 -3.34
C SER A 54 -1.82 -9.92 -2.29
N LEU A 55 -1.45 -8.67 -1.98
CA LEU A 55 -2.18 -7.78 -1.08
C LEU A 55 -2.63 -6.53 -1.83
N CYS A 56 -3.76 -5.96 -1.43
CA CYS A 56 -4.23 -4.67 -1.92
C CYS A 56 -4.50 -3.75 -0.73
N VAL A 57 -3.89 -2.57 -0.74
CA VAL A 57 -4.09 -1.57 0.31
C VAL A 57 -4.80 -0.37 -0.28
N HIS A 58 -5.90 0.02 0.35
CA HIS A 58 -6.71 1.18 0.00
C HIS A 58 -6.50 2.25 1.04
N TYR A 59 -5.80 3.32 0.68
CA TYR A 59 -5.69 4.52 1.50
C TYR A 59 -6.73 5.55 1.04
N ARG A 60 -7.62 5.97 1.94
CA ARG A 60 -8.54 7.09 1.67
C ARG A 60 -7.88 8.40 2.08
N LEU A 61 -7.93 9.36 1.16
CA LEU A 61 -7.48 10.73 1.39
C LEU A 61 -8.63 11.72 1.23
N ARG A 62 -8.58 12.79 2.01
CA ARG A 62 -9.55 13.89 1.99
C ARG A 62 -9.69 14.49 0.58
N ASP A 63 -8.58 14.78 -0.07
CA ASP A 63 -8.51 15.50 -1.34
C ASP A 63 -7.22 15.16 -2.13
N GLN A 64 -7.10 15.73 -3.33
CA GLN A 64 -5.92 15.53 -4.19
C GLN A 64 -4.67 16.22 -3.64
N ALA A 65 -4.81 17.38 -3.00
CA ALA A 65 -3.68 18.13 -2.46
C ALA A 65 -2.95 17.32 -1.38
N ALA A 66 -3.68 16.64 -0.51
CA ALA A 66 -3.11 15.71 0.47
C ALA A 66 -2.31 14.58 -0.18
N LEU A 67 -2.78 14.05 -1.32
CA LEU A 67 -2.05 13.02 -2.06
C LEU A 67 -0.76 13.59 -2.66
N ASP A 68 -0.84 14.78 -3.27
CA ASP A 68 0.31 15.43 -3.91
C ASP A 68 1.40 15.77 -2.88
N ASP A 69 1.00 16.25 -1.69
CA ASP A 69 1.93 16.50 -0.58
C ASP A 69 2.61 15.22 -0.10
N TYR A 70 1.86 14.13 0.07
CA TYR A 70 2.46 12.84 0.40
C TYR A 70 3.45 12.35 -0.66
N LEU A 71 3.08 12.43 -1.95
CA LEU A 71 3.93 12.00 -3.05
C LEU A 71 5.23 12.78 -3.11
N ARG A 72 5.17 14.08 -2.83
CA ARG A 72 6.30 15.01 -2.85
C ARG A 72 7.21 14.86 -1.63
N GLU A 73 6.65 14.79 -0.43
CA GLU A 73 7.40 14.97 0.82
C GLU A 73 7.69 13.66 1.57
N HIS A 74 6.89 12.61 1.33
CA HIS A 74 6.86 11.46 2.25
C HIS A 74 7.04 10.11 1.54
N ALA A 75 6.55 9.99 0.31
CA ALA A 75 6.49 8.74 -0.43
C ALA A 75 7.87 8.07 -0.58
N THR A 76 8.91 8.81 -0.95
CA THR A 76 10.26 8.26 -1.14
C THR A 76 10.79 7.63 0.15
N ARG A 77 10.75 8.37 1.27
CA ARG A 77 11.25 7.90 2.57
C ARG A 77 10.47 6.70 3.09
N LEU A 78 9.13 6.75 3.03
CA LEU A 78 8.28 5.68 3.55
C LEU A 78 8.39 4.39 2.73
N ARG A 79 8.60 4.50 1.41
CA ARG A 79 8.81 3.33 0.54
C ARG A 79 10.21 2.73 0.72
N ALA A 80 11.22 3.56 0.97
CA ALA A 80 12.60 3.11 1.13
C ALA A 80 12.78 2.12 2.29
N ASP A 81 12.03 2.27 3.39
CA ASP A 81 12.09 1.32 4.52
C ASP A 81 11.65 -0.10 4.11
N GLY A 82 10.60 -0.22 3.29
CA GLY A 82 10.17 -1.53 2.75
C GLY A 82 11.22 -2.13 1.82
N VAL A 83 11.81 -1.32 0.93
CA VAL A 83 12.89 -1.76 0.03
C VAL A 83 14.12 -2.20 0.82
N ALA A 84 14.51 -1.46 1.86
CA ALA A 84 15.66 -1.78 2.70
C ALA A 84 15.47 -3.12 3.45
N ARG A 85 14.24 -3.44 3.86
CA ARG A 85 13.92 -4.68 4.60
C ARG A 85 13.76 -5.90 3.70
N PHE A 86 13.12 -5.75 2.55
CA PHE A 86 12.65 -6.89 1.76
C PHE A 86 13.29 -6.99 0.36
N GLY A 87 14.00 -5.95 -0.09
CA GLY A 87 14.68 -5.93 -1.38
C GLY A 87 13.73 -6.28 -2.53
N ASP A 88 14.18 -7.21 -3.40
CA ASP A 88 13.43 -7.65 -4.58
C ASP A 88 12.36 -8.73 -4.29
N ARG A 89 12.19 -9.14 -3.03
CA ARG A 89 11.20 -10.17 -2.62
C ARG A 89 9.77 -9.65 -2.53
N PHE A 90 9.55 -8.38 -2.87
CA PHE A 90 8.23 -7.83 -3.10
C PHE A 90 8.22 -6.88 -4.29
N ARG A 91 7.05 -6.69 -4.89
CA ARG A 91 6.81 -5.71 -5.96
C ARG A 91 5.53 -4.95 -5.64
N ALA A 92 5.52 -3.65 -5.88
CA ALA A 92 4.36 -2.81 -5.60
C ALA A 92 3.97 -1.96 -6.81
N SER A 93 2.71 -2.00 -7.21
CA SER A 93 2.09 -1.11 -8.19
C SER A 93 1.08 -0.19 -7.50
N ARG A 94 0.83 0.98 -8.08
CA ARG A 94 0.07 2.06 -7.43
C ARG A 94 -0.91 2.67 -8.42
N ARG A 95 -2.12 2.94 -7.94
CA ARG A 95 -3.18 3.60 -8.72
C ARG A 95 -3.83 4.69 -7.90
N VAL A 96 -4.35 5.70 -8.58
CA VAL A 96 -5.17 6.77 -7.98
C VAL A 96 -6.58 6.59 -8.52
N LEU A 97 -7.52 6.32 -7.64
CA LEU A 97 -8.92 6.07 -7.97
C LEU A 97 -9.77 7.24 -7.48
N ARG A 98 -10.82 7.54 -8.25
CA ARG A 98 -11.87 8.49 -7.92
C ARG A 98 -13.21 7.82 -8.14
N SER A 99 -14.21 8.21 -7.35
CA SER A 99 -15.58 7.70 -7.57
C SER A 99 -16.08 8.11 -8.95
N ALA A 100 -16.68 7.16 -9.67
CA ALA A 100 -17.32 7.40 -10.96
C ALA A 100 -18.79 7.85 -10.82
N GLY A 101 -19.34 7.89 -9.60
CA GLY A 101 -20.68 8.39 -9.34
C GLY A 101 -21.83 7.51 -9.86
N VAL A 102 -21.56 6.22 -10.10
CA VAL A 102 -22.57 5.21 -10.46
C VAL A 102 -23.05 4.44 -9.25
#